data_AF-A0A317SNM1-F1
#
_entry.id   AF-A0A317SNM1-F1
#
_cell.length_a   1.000
_cell.length_b   1.000
_cell.length_c   1.000
_cell.angle_alpha   90.00
_cell.angle_beta   90.00
_cell.angle_gamma   90.00
#
_symmetry.space_group_name_H-M   'P 1'
#
loop_
_entity.id
_entity.type
_entity.pdbx_description
1 polymer ?
#
loop_
_entity_poly.entity_id
_entity_poly.type
_entity_poly.pdbx_seq_one_letter_code
_entity_poly.pdbx_strand_id
1 'polypeptide(L)'
;MGAELSTQVDSDTPPETISRRDIPALMGFVLSGKCERIVFLRGAGISTSASTLDFRTPGTDLYSNLQILNLPHPEAVFDIKLSRTNPQPFYTLAKSLNPGQFTPTITRSFVGSAGGAVEAHGPFAGQSCIDCHAKYPADRMKKHHLTGSVPQCETCAGLVKPNIVFFGRACRGSFIWGLEWSRRRTW
;
A
#
# COMPACT_ATOMS: atom_id res chain seq x y z
N MET A 1 10.02 -8.00 15.47
CA MET A 1 10.40 -9.16 14.63
C MET A 1 10.15 -8.77 13.18
N GLY A 2 11.18 -8.73 12.32
CA GLY A 2 11.06 -8.32 10.90
C GLY A 2 11.84 -7.09 10.47
N ALA A 3 12.77 -6.58 11.28
CA ALA A 3 13.69 -5.49 10.91
C ALA A 3 15.14 -6.00 10.72
N GLU A 4 15.29 -7.29 10.46
CA GLU A 4 16.59 -7.90 10.20
C GLU A 4 17.00 -7.56 8.76
N LEU A 5 18.24 -7.11 8.57
CA LEU A 5 18.78 -6.83 7.25
C LEU A 5 18.66 -8.09 6.40
N SER A 6 17.93 -7.99 5.29
CA SER A 6 17.87 -9.08 4.31
C SER A 6 19.25 -9.20 3.68
N THR A 7 19.99 -10.25 4.03
CA THR A 7 21.25 -10.58 3.36
C THR A 7 20.93 -11.11 1.97
N GLN A 8 21.54 -10.52 0.94
CA GLN A 8 21.49 -11.14 -0.38
C GLN A 8 22.13 -12.52 -0.30
N VAL A 9 21.43 -13.53 -0.83
CA VAL A 9 22.02 -14.86 -0.94
C VAL A 9 23.07 -14.82 -2.04
N ASP A 10 24.27 -15.32 -1.74
CA ASP A 10 25.37 -15.38 -2.70
C ASP A 10 24.93 -16.10 -3.99
N SER A 11 25.35 -15.58 -5.14
CA SER A 11 25.03 -16.14 -6.46
C SER A 11 25.45 -17.60 -6.60
N ASP A 12 26.52 -17.99 -5.90
CA ASP A 12 27.12 -19.32 -5.96
C ASP A 12 26.43 -20.32 -5.02
N THR A 13 25.57 -19.83 -4.11
CA THR A 13 24.77 -20.71 -3.26
C THR A 13 23.74 -21.46 -4.12
N PRO A 14 23.76 -22.81 -4.18
CA PRO A 14 22.81 -23.56 -4.98
C PRO A 14 21.36 -23.35 -4.49
N PRO A 15 20.36 -23.27 -5.39
CA PRO A 15 18.96 -23.25 -5.00
C PRO A 15 18.50 -24.64 -4.51
N GLU A 16 17.64 -24.66 -3.48
CA GLU A 16 17.09 -25.92 -2.93
C GLU A 16 15.88 -26.45 -3.73
N THR A 17 15.01 -25.56 -4.24
CA THR A 17 13.71 -25.94 -4.80
C THR A 17 13.67 -25.93 -6.33
N ILE A 18 14.31 -24.94 -6.94
CA ILE A 18 14.37 -24.75 -8.41
C ILE A 18 15.75 -25.17 -8.90
N SER A 19 15.88 -25.59 -10.15
CA SER A 19 17.16 -26.06 -10.70
C SER A 19 18.22 -24.97 -10.85
N ARG A 20 17.80 -23.71 -11.05
CA ARG A 20 18.65 -22.51 -11.14
C ARG A 20 17.83 -21.26 -10.81
N ARG A 21 18.49 -20.17 -10.43
CA ARG A 21 17.83 -18.88 -10.09
C ARG A 21 17.56 -18.05 -11.34
N ASP A 22 16.69 -18.54 -12.22
CA ASP A 22 16.27 -17.83 -13.42
C ASP A 22 14.79 -18.04 -13.77
N ILE A 23 14.28 -17.27 -14.74
CA ILE A 23 12.87 -17.33 -15.15
C ILE A 23 12.52 -18.71 -15.74
N PRO A 24 13.27 -19.30 -16.68
CA PRO A 24 13.02 -20.65 -17.19
C PRO A 24 12.85 -21.72 -16.11
N ALA A 25 13.73 -21.78 -15.10
CA ALA A 25 13.62 -22.78 -14.03
C ALA A 25 12.44 -22.52 -13.09
N LEU A 26 12.14 -21.25 -12.80
CA LEU A 26 10.94 -20.88 -12.07
C LEU A 26 9.68 -21.34 -12.82
N MET A 27 9.61 -21.07 -14.14
CA MET A 27 8.51 -21.50 -14.99
C MET A 27 8.39 -23.02 -15.03
N GLY A 28 9.52 -23.73 -15.17
CA GLY A 28 9.54 -25.19 -15.12
C GLY A 28 9.01 -25.73 -13.78
N PHE A 29 9.36 -25.11 -12.66
CA PHE A 29 8.85 -25.49 -11.35
C PHE A 29 7.34 -25.23 -11.20
N VAL A 30 6.86 -24.07 -11.64
CA VAL A 30 5.43 -23.74 -11.62
C VAL A 30 4.62 -24.72 -12.48
N LEU A 31 5.09 -24.99 -13.70
CA LEU A 31 4.42 -25.90 -14.65
C LEU A 31 4.53 -27.38 -14.25
N SER A 32 5.49 -27.75 -13.40
CA SER A 32 5.66 -29.14 -12.93
C SER A 32 4.54 -29.62 -11.99
N GLY A 33 3.65 -28.73 -11.54
CA GLY A 33 2.60 -29.05 -10.57
C GLY A 33 3.07 -29.14 -9.12
N LYS A 34 4.39 -29.08 -8.85
CA LYS A 34 4.96 -29.03 -7.49
C LYS A 34 4.69 -27.72 -6.76
N CYS A 35 4.32 -26.67 -7.48
CA CYS A 35 3.96 -25.37 -6.92
C CYS A 35 2.44 -25.27 -6.76
N GLU A 36 1.95 -25.53 -5.54
CA GLU A 36 0.50 -25.56 -5.27
C GLU A 36 -0.08 -24.19 -4.96
N ARG A 37 0.73 -23.27 -4.43
CA ARG A 37 0.28 -21.97 -3.92
C ARG A 37 1.26 -20.87 -4.32
N ILE A 38 0.78 -19.90 -5.11
CA ILE A 38 1.54 -18.74 -5.54
C ILE A 38 1.01 -17.51 -4.81
N VAL A 39 1.91 -16.78 -4.15
CA VAL A 39 1.57 -15.53 -3.45
C VAL A 39 2.26 -14.36 -4.15
N PHE A 40 1.49 -13.36 -4.55
CA PHE A 40 2.01 -12.12 -5.13
C PHE A 40 2.13 -11.04 -4.05
N LEU A 41 3.35 -10.62 -3.74
CA LEU A 41 3.62 -9.43 -2.93
C LEU A 41 3.91 -8.26 -3.88
N ARG A 42 3.12 -7.20 -3.80
CA ARG A 42 3.17 -6.06 -4.73
C ARG A 42 3.25 -4.74 -3.99
N GLY A 43 4.11 -3.85 -4.49
CA GLY A 43 4.17 -2.44 -4.10
C GLY A 43 3.62 -1.51 -5.18
N ALA A 44 3.86 -0.21 -5.04
CA ALA A 44 3.49 0.78 -6.06
C ALA A 44 4.21 0.56 -7.41
N GLY A 45 5.40 -0.05 -7.39
CA GLY A 45 6.24 -0.28 -8.57
C GLY A 45 5.57 -1.04 -9.72
N ILE A 46 4.59 -1.91 -9.45
CA ILE A 46 3.88 -2.61 -10.54
C ILE A 46 2.99 -1.69 -11.39
N SER A 47 2.79 -0.44 -10.96
CA SER A 47 1.91 0.56 -11.59
C SER A 47 2.68 1.76 -12.15
N THR A 48 4.01 1.83 -12.02
CA THR A 48 4.81 2.99 -12.46
C THR A 48 4.79 3.20 -13.96
N SER A 49 4.72 2.12 -14.75
CA SER A 49 4.60 2.19 -16.20
C SER A 49 3.25 2.71 -16.70
N ALA A 50 2.24 2.84 -15.83
CA ALA A 50 0.96 3.50 -16.13
C ALA A 50 0.91 4.94 -15.59
N SER A 51 2.06 5.62 -15.54
CA SER A 51 2.17 7.01 -15.06
C SER A 51 1.68 7.23 -13.62
N THR A 52 1.58 6.15 -12.83
CA THR A 52 1.36 6.25 -11.38
C THR A 52 2.70 6.52 -10.71
N LEU A 53 2.82 7.65 -10.00
CA LEU A 53 4.03 7.92 -9.23
C LEU A 53 4.22 6.83 -8.17
N ASP A 54 5.43 6.31 -8.05
CA ASP A 54 5.80 5.58 -6.84
C ASP A 54 6.23 6.56 -5.74
N PHE A 55 6.63 6.00 -4.60
CA PHE A 55 7.00 6.80 -3.45
C PHE A 55 8.49 7.17 -3.41
N ARG A 56 9.37 6.51 -4.17
CA ARG A 56 10.81 6.53 -3.86
C ARG A 56 11.77 6.61 -5.06
N THR A 57 11.29 6.60 -6.31
CA THR A 57 12.13 6.77 -7.50
C THR A 57 12.62 8.23 -7.65
N PRO A 58 13.91 8.51 -7.44
CA PRO A 58 14.42 9.88 -7.39
C PRO A 58 14.01 10.72 -8.61
N GLY A 59 13.47 11.91 -8.36
CA GLY A 59 13.14 12.91 -9.39
C GLY A 59 11.77 12.73 -10.05
N THR A 60 11.12 11.58 -9.94
CA THR A 60 9.77 11.34 -10.46
C THR A 60 8.78 10.84 -9.40
N ASP A 61 9.22 10.67 -8.15
CA ASP A 61 8.40 10.10 -7.09
C ASP A 61 7.54 11.12 -6.32
N LEU A 62 6.62 10.59 -5.53
CA LEU A 62 5.76 11.35 -4.64
C LEU A 62 6.56 12.14 -3.58
N TYR A 63 7.57 11.54 -2.94
CA TYR A 63 8.31 12.11 -1.82
C TYR A 63 9.22 13.27 -2.22
N SER A 64 9.85 13.21 -3.39
CA SER A 64 10.60 14.35 -3.97
C SER A 64 9.71 15.59 -4.11
N ASN A 65 8.42 15.40 -4.41
CA ASN A 65 7.44 16.48 -4.54
C ASN A 65 6.85 16.95 -3.20
N LEU A 66 7.12 16.28 -2.07
CA LEU A 66 6.61 16.66 -0.74
C LEU A 66 7.47 17.70 -0.03
N GLN A 67 8.63 18.09 -0.57
CA GLN A 67 9.50 19.09 0.04
C GLN A 67 8.77 20.43 0.29
N ILE A 68 7.79 20.76 -0.56
CA ILE A 68 6.92 21.95 -0.41
C ILE A 68 6.09 21.95 0.88
N LEU A 69 5.89 20.79 1.51
CA LEU A 69 5.08 20.63 2.71
C LEU A 69 5.88 20.80 4.01
N ASN A 70 7.19 21.05 3.91
CA ASN A 70 8.11 21.28 5.04
C ASN A 70 8.00 20.19 6.13
N LEU A 71 7.97 18.93 5.70
CA LEU A 71 7.88 17.77 6.58
C LEU A 71 9.28 17.38 7.12
N PRO A 72 9.38 16.82 8.34
CA PRO A 72 10.67 16.39 8.89
C PRO A 72 11.34 15.27 8.07
N HIS A 73 10.53 14.46 7.40
CA HIS A 73 10.89 13.45 6.41
C HIS A 73 9.63 13.12 5.61
N PRO A 74 9.73 12.64 4.35
CA PRO A 74 8.59 12.55 3.46
C PRO A 74 7.53 11.53 3.89
N GLU A 75 7.91 10.46 4.59
CA GLU A 75 6.98 9.46 5.13
C GLU A 75 6.04 10.03 6.20
N ALA A 76 6.39 11.16 6.82
CA ALA A 76 5.62 11.78 7.88
C ALA A 76 4.20 12.18 7.44
N VAL A 77 3.97 12.37 6.12
CA VAL A 77 2.64 12.65 5.56
C VAL A 77 1.62 11.53 5.86
N PHE A 78 2.10 10.32 6.13
CA PHE A 78 1.28 9.16 6.52
C PHE A 78 1.46 8.79 8.00
N ASP A 79 2.03 9.66 8.84
CA ASP A 79 2.17 9.42 10.29
C ASP A 79 0.91 9.83 11.04
N ILE A 80 0.39 8.94 11.89
CA ILE A 80 -0.83 9.21 12.67
C ILE A 80 -0.66 10.35 13.69
N LYS A 81 0.53 10.52 14.27
CA LYS A 81 0.83 11.59 15.23
C LYS A 81 0.85 12.93 14.51
N LEU A 82 1.53 13.03 13.36
CA LEU A 82 1.52 14.25 12.57
C LEU A 82 0.10 14.58 12.11
N SER A 83 -0.67 13.58 11.69
CA SER A 83 -2.06 13.80 11.24
C SER A 83 -2.94 14.38 12.34
N ARG A 84 -2.69 14.06 13.61
CA ARG A 84 -3.43 14.61 14.75
C ARG A 84 -3.03 16.05 15.06
N THR A 85 -1.77 16.43 14.86
CA THR A 85 -1.25 17.77 15.20
C THR A 85 -1.32 18.75 14.03
N ASN A 86 -1.08 18.27 12.82
CA ASN A 86 -1.11 19.01 11.57
C ASN A 86 -1.59 18.08 10.41
N PRO A 87 -2.91 17.91 10.22
CA PRO A 87 -3.45 17.07 9.15
C PRO A 87 -3.29 17.66 7.74
N GLN A 88 -3.02 18.96 7.63
CA GLN A 88 -3.05 19.68 6.35
C GLN A 88 -2.14 19.09 5.25
N PRO A 89 -0.91 18.63 5.52
CA PRO A 89 -0.03 18.04 4.51
C PRO A 89 -0.68 16.87 3.75
N PHE A 90 -1.35 15.96 4.46
CA PHE A 90 -2.03 14.82 3.83
C PHE A 90 -3.17 15.27 2.91
N TYR A 91 -3.96 16.27 3.32
CA TYR A 91 -5.09 16.75 2.51
C TYR A 91 -4.66 17.60 1.32
N THR A 92 -3.56 18.35 1.46
CA THR A 92 -2.92 19.04 0.34
C THR A 92 -2.42 18.04 -0.70
N LEU A 93 -1.80 16.94 -0.25
CA LEU A 93 -1.37 15.85 -1.13
C LEU A 93 -2.55 15.12 -1.78
N ALA A 94 -3.59 14.78 -1.01
CA ALA A 94 -4.78 14.11 -1.54
C ALA A 94 -5.46 14.94 -2.64
N LYS A 95 -5.44 16.27 -2.51
CA LYS A 95 -5.93 17.20 -3.53
C LYS A 95 -5.07 17.18 -4.80
N SER A 96 -3.74 17.21 -4.68
CA SER A 96 -2.85 17.23 -5.85
C SER A 96 -2.92 15.96 -6.69
N LEU A 97 -3.32 14.84 -6.07
CA LEU A 97 -3.51 13.55 -6.74
C LEU A 97 -4.88 13.41 -7.45
N ASN A 98 -5.73 14.45 -7.46
CA ASN A 98 -7.09 14.41 -8.01
C ASN A 98 -7.28 15.34 -9.23
N PRO A 99 -7.96 14.93 -10.31
CA PRO A 99 -8.55 13.60 -10.56
C PRO A 99 -7.47 12.56 -10.90
N GLY A 100 -7.47 11.44 -10.17
CA GLY A 100 -6.54 10.35 -10.45
C GLY A 100 -6.78 9.79 -11.85
N GLN A 101 -5.78 9.86 -12.72
CA GLN A 101 -5.80 9.23 -14.05
C GLN A 101 -4.95 7.97 -14.01
N PHE A 102 -5.57 6.82 -13.78
CA PHE A 102 -4.82 5.56 -13.72
C PHE A 102 -5.54 4.45 -14.47
N THR A 103 -5.02 4.11 -15.63
CA THR A 103 -5.34 2.85 -16.31
C THR A 103 -4.48 1.75 -15.69
N PRO A 104 -5.04 0.61 -15.26
CA PRO A 104 -4.24 -0.47 -14.67
C PRO A 104 -3.25 -1.02 -15.70
N THR A 105 -1.99 -1.22 -15.26
CA THR A 105 -0.98 -1.94 -16.08
C THR A 105 -1.42 -3.38 -16.33
N ILE A 106 -0.90 -4.01 -17.39
CA ILE A 106 -1.13 -5.43 -17.67
C ILE A 106 -0.77 -6.29 -16.46
N THR A 107 0.38 -6.03 -15.82
CA THR A 107 0.82 -6.73 -14.61
C THR A 107 -0.17 -6.56 -13.45
N ARG A 108 -0.70 -5.34 -13.23
CA ARG A 108 -1.70 -5.07 -12.20
C ARG A 108 -2.99 -5.83 -12.47
N SER A 109 -3.44 -5.87 -13.72
CA SER A 109 -4.64 -6.60 -14.14
C SER A 109 -4.46 -8.11 -13.99
N PHE A 110 -3.33 -8.66 -14.44
CA PHE A 110 -3.00 -10.09 -14.30
C PHE A 110 -3.02 -10.54 -12.84
N VAL A 111 -2.30 -9.83 -11.96
CA VAL A 111 -2.28 -10.16 -10.52
C VAL A 111 -3.66 -9.97 -9.89
N GLY A 112 -4.44 -8.99 -10.34
CA GLY A 112 -5.83 -8.80 -9.90
C GLY A 112 -6.75 -9.98 -10.25
N SER A 113 -6.49 -10.65 -11.36
CA SER A 113 -7.25 -11.83 -11.82
C SER A 113 -6.84 -13.13 -11.12
N ALA A 114 -5.72 -13.16 -10.39
CA ALA A 114 -5.20 -14.38 -9.75
C ALA A 114 -6.04 -14.89 -8.56
N GLY A 115 -7.10 -14.17 -8.18
CA GLY A 115 -8.02 -14.57 -7.12
C GLY A 115 -7.50 -14.26 -5.71
N GLY A 116 -8.36 -13.66 -4.87
CA GLY A 116 -8.01 -13.28 -3.50
C GLY A 116 -7.08 -12.06 -3.43
N ALA A 117 -7.52 -11.00 -2.76
CA ALA A 117 -6.70 -9.81 -2.54
C ALA A 117 -6.76 -9.39 -1.08
N VAL A 118 -5.59 -9.15 -0.50
CA VAL A 118 -5.45 -8.62 0.86
C VAL A 118 -4.72 -7.28 0.78
N GLU A 119 -5.43 -6.21 1.05
CA GLU A 119 -4.88 -4.87 1.08
C GLU A 119 -4.19 -4.61 2.42
N ALA A 120 -2.89 -4.89 2.49
CA ALA A 120 -2.08 -4.71 3.69
C ALA A 120 -2.17 -3.29 4.27
N HIS A 121 -2.18 -2.30 3.37
CA HIS A 121 -2.28 -0.87 3.71
C HIS A 121 -3.72 -0.36 3.72
N GLY A 122 -4.71 -1.25 3.68
CA GLY A 122 -6.13 -0.92 3.70
C GLY A 122 -6.65 -0.28 2.41
N PRO A 123 -7.98 -0.20 2.30
CA PRO A 123 -8.63 0.36 1.13
C PRO A 123 -8.56 1.88 1.14
N PHE A 124 -8.37 2.46 -0.05
CA PHE A 124 -8.81 3.83 -0.31
C PHE A 124 -10.34 3.94 -0.35
N ALA A 125 -11.04 2.83 -0.57
CA ALA A 125 -12.50 2.76 -0.51
C ALA A 125 -12.98 2.94 0.94
N GLY A 126 -13.58 4.10 1.19
CA GLY A 126 -14.21 4.45 2.46
C GLY A 126 -13.29 5.22 3.41
N GLN A 127 -13.94 5.86 4.37
CA GLN A 127 -13.34 6.78 5.32
C GLN A 127 -14.04 6.69 6.67
N SER A 128 -13.29 6.94 7.73
CA SER A 128 -13.81 6.89 9.11
C SER A 128 -13.09 7.87 10.01
N CYS A 129 -13.73 8.23 11.11
CA CYS A 129 -13.08 8.95 12.20
C CYS A 129 -11.90 8.14 12.76
N ILE A 130 -10.80 8.81 13.11
CA ILE A 130 -9.63 8.19 13.72
C ILE A 130 -9.84 7.77 15.18
N ASP A 131 -10.83 8.36 15.85
CA ASP A 131 -11.09 8.20 17.29
C ASP A 131 -12.30 7.29 17.54
N CYS A 132 -13.49 7.66 17.05
CA CYS A 132 -14.72 6.88 17.30
C CYS A 132 -15.03 5.84 16.22
N HIS A 133 -14.23 5.77 15.15
CA HIS A 133 -14.42 4.86 14.02
C HIS A 133 -15.75 4.99 13.26
N ALA A 134 -16.54 6.04 13.53
CA ALA A 134 -17.74 6.33 12.78
C ALA A 134 -17.41 6.47 11.28
N LYS A 135 -18.19 5.80 10.43
CA LYS A 135 -18.08 5.93 8.98
C LYS A 135 -18.40 7.35 8.57
N TYR A 136 -17.67 7.87 7.59
CA TYR A 136 -17.92 9.19 7.04
C TYR A 136 -18.45 9.08 5.59
N PRO A 137 -19.43 9.89 5.17
CA PRO A 137 -20.00 9.80 3.81
C PRO A 137 -18.99 10.15 2.70
N ALA A 138 -19.04 9.43 1.57
CA ALA A 138 -18.07 9.55 0.47
C ALA A 138 -18.25 10.83 -0.36
N ASP A 139 -19.49 11.26 -0.56
CA ASP A 139 -19.85 12.52 -1.22
C ASP A 139 -19.28 13.72 -0.46
N ARG A 140 -19.31 13.70 0.88
CA ARG A 140 -18.72 14.74 1.72
C ARG A 140 -17.20 14.71 1.65
N MET A 141 -16.59 13.52 1.75
CA MET A 141 -15.13 13.39 1.62
C MET A 141 -14.62 13.91 0.27
N LYS A 142 -15.37 13.67 -0.82
CA LYS A 142 -15.03 14.21 -2.15
C LYS A 142 -14.92 15.73 -2.16
N LYS A 143 -15.79 16.45 -1.44
CA LYS A 143 -15.70 17.92 -1.31
C LYS A 143 -14.40 18.34 -0.61
N HIS A 144 -14.01 17.61 0.44
CA HIS A 144 -12.75 17.86 1.14
C HIS A 144 -11.54 17.59 0.25
N HIS A 145 -11.54 16.52 -0.53
CA HIS A 145 -10.47 16.24 -1.50
C HIS A 145 -10.34 17.34 -2.57
N LEU A 146 -11.45 17.85 -3.09
CA LEU A 146 -11.46 18.92 -4.09
C LEU A 146 -10.98 20.26 -3.52
N THR A 147 -11.35 20.58 -2.29
CA THR A 147 -10.98 21.85 -1.65
C THR A 147 -9.60 21.79 -1.00
N GLY A 148 -9.16 20.61 -0.55
CA GLY A 148 -7.98 20.43 0.31
C GLY A 148 -8.27 20.74 1.78
N SER A 149 -9.55 20.76 2.18
CA SER A 149 -9.96 21.04 3.57
C SER A 149 -9.96 19.78 4.43
N VAL A 150 -9.77 19.95 5.73
CA VAL A 150 -9.67 18.85 6.71
C VAL A 150 -11.07 18.44 7.18
N PRO A 151 -11.49 17.17 7.00
CA PRO A 151 -12.79 16.69 7.44
C PRO A 151 -12.81 16.38 8.94
N GLN A 152 -13.90 16.76 9.61
CA GLN A 152 -14.14 16.50 11.03
C GLN A 152 -15.33 15.56 11.23
N CYS A 153 -15.27 14.74 12.28
CA CYS A 153 -16.31 13.78 12.61
C CYS A 153 -17.51 14.48 13.26
N GLU A 154 -18.71 14.10 12.83
CA GLU A 154 -19.97 14.69 13.32
C GLU A 154 -20.34 14.20 14.72
N THR A 155 -19.78 13.09 15.18
CA THR A 155 -20.07 12.50 16.48
C THR A 155 -19.13 12.99 17.58
N CYS A 156 -17.85 13.19 17.27
CA CYS A 156 -16.84 13.50 18.29
C CYS A 156 -15.88 14.64 17.91
N ALA A 157 -16.12 15.34 16.80
CA ALA A 157 -15.23 16.36 16.22
C ALA A 157 -13.81 15.90 15.88
N GLY A 158 -13.50 14.60 16.03
CA GLY A 158 -12.20 14.01 15.70
C GLY A 158 -11.92 14.00 14.20
N LEU A 159 -10.65 13.88 13.83
CA LEU A 159 -10.23 13.86 12.43
C LEU A 159 -10.83 12.65 11.69
N VAL A 160 -11.38 12.87 10.50
CA VAL A 160 -11.75 11.79 9.58
C VAL A 160 -10.59 11.57 8.64
N LYS A 161 -10.37 10.32 8.19
CA LYS A 161 -9.42 10.02 7.12
C LYS A 161 -9.88 8.81 6.29
N PRO A 162 -9.32 8.59 5.09
CA PRO A 162 -9.51 7.35 4.36
C PRO A 162 -9.04 6.12 5.17
N ASN A 163 -9.56 4.96 4.82
CA ASN A 163 -9.34 3.70 5.51
C ASN A 163 -7.95 3.07 5.33
N ILE A 164 -7.03 3.82 4.70
CA ILE A 164 -5.62 3.47 4.55
C ILE A 164 -4.88 3.45 5.89
N VAL A 165 -3.91 2.55 6.03
CA VAL A 165 -3.12 2.36 7.24
C VAL A 165 -1.99 3.39 7.27
N PHE A 166 -1.97 4.22 8.31
CA PHE A 166 -0.91 5.19 8.59
C PHE A 166 0.18 4.55 9.46
N PHE A 167 1.40 5.08 9.39
CA PHE A 167 2.47 4.71 10.32
C PHE A 167 2.02 4.97 11.76
N GLY A 168 2.43 4.08 12.66
CA GLY A 168 1.99 4.09 14.06
C GLY A 168 0.61 3.48 14.31
N ARG A 169 -0.05 2.89 13.28
CA ARG A 169 -1.23 2.03 13.46
C ARG A 169 -0.92 0.56 13.15
N ALA A 170 -1.67 -0.33 13.81
CA ALA A 170 -1.60 -1.75 13.53
C ALA A 170 -2.08 -2.07 12.11
N CYS A 171 -1.49 -3.09 11.49
CA CYS A 171 -2.01 -3.68 10.26
C CYS A 171 -3.42 -4.26 10.49
N ARG A 172 -4.21 -4.31 9.43
CA ARG A 172 -5.57 -4.87 9.49
C ARG A 172 -5.55 -6.37 9.78
N GLY A 173 -6.58 -6.86 10.47
CA GLY A 173 -6.74 -8.30 10.75
C GLY A 173 -6.77 -9.17 9.48
N SER A 174 -7.29 -8.64 8.36
CA SER A 174 -7.24 -9.31 7.06
C SER A 174 -5.81 -9.56 6.57
N PHE A 175 -4.87 -8.67 6.86
CA PHE A 175 -3.46 -8.86 6.54
C PHE A 175 -2.83 -9.96 7.38
N ILE A 176 -3.09 -9.95 8.69
CA ILE A 176 -2.62 -11.00 9.60
C ILE A 176 -3.16 -12.37 9.16
N TRP A 177 -4.46 -12.44 8.86
CA TRP A 177 -5.08 -13.65 8.34
C TRP A 177 -4.47 -14.10 7.01
N GLY A 178 -4.16 -13.18 6.10
CA GLY A 178 -3.48 -13.50 4.83
C GLY A 178 -2.08 -14.10 5.03
N LEU A 179 -1.33 -13.61 6.02
CA LEU A 179 -0.04 -14.18 6.40
C LEU A 179 -0.18 -15.55 7.05
N GLU A 180 -1.24 -15.77 7.85
CA GLU A 180 -1.53 -17.08 8.41
C GLU A 180 -1.95 -18.07 7.32
N TRP A 181 -2.81 -17.66 6.39
CA TRP A 181 -3.25 -18.46 5.25
C TRP A 181 -2.06 -18.92 4.40
N SER A 182 -1.09 -18.04 4.13
CA SER A 182 0.09 -18.40 3.34
C SER A 182 1.04 -19.37 4.06
N ARG A 183 0.97 -19.45 5.38
CA ARG A 183 1.81 -20.34 6.21
C ARG A 183 1.20 -21.71 6.46
N ARG A 184 -0.09 -21.92 6.18
CA ARG A 184 -0.75 -23.22 6.39
C ARG A 184 -0.16 -24.24 5.41
N ARG A 185 0.54 -25.24 5.95
CA ARG A 185 1.27 -26.25 5.16
C ARG A 185 0.42 -27.42 4.67
N THR A 186 -0.75 -27.68 5.24
CA THR A 186 -1.61 -28.82 4.85
C THR A 186 -3.08 -28.50 5.09
N TRP A 187 -3.93 -29.12 4.26
CA TRP A 187 -5.27 -29.56 4.66
C TRP A 187 -5.16 -31.03 5.05
#